data_AF-A0A7S0IQT7-F1
#
_entry.id   AF-A0A7S0IQT7-F1
#
_cell.length_a   1.000
_cell.length_b   1.000
_cell.length_c   1.000
_cell.angle_alpha   90.00
_cell.angle_beta   90.00
_cell.angle_gamma   90.00
#
_symmetry.space_group_name_H-M   'P 1'
#
loop_
_entity.id
_entity.type
_entity.pdbx_description
1 polymer ?
#
loop_
_entity_poly.entity_id
_entity_poly.type
_entity_poly.pdbx_seq_one_letter_code
_entity_poly.pdbx_strand_id
1 'polypeptide(L)'
;TRAMEAATEATAPAKAPLEAAAATTAAAAAPAVAAPAPPPEPPDAFVCPITQELMDEPVMAFDGHTYERRAIERWFKRRQTSPKTGEQLANAVLLPNHGMRGLIVEWREQHQVARARANTPP
;
A
#
# COMPACT_ATOMS: atom_id res chain seq x y z
N THR A 1 51.87 16.66 37.47
CA THR A 1 50.98 17.56 36.70
C THR A 1 50.18 16.70 35.73
N ARG A 2 49.02 16.17 36.15
CA ARG A 2 47.62 16.62 35.85
C ARG A 2 47.30 16.41 34.34
N ALA A 3 46.61 15.32 33.95
CA ALA A 3 45.14 15.12 33.82
C ALA A 3 44.57 15.89 32.59
N MET A 4 43.62 15.48 31.72
CA MET A 4 42.62 14.41 31.48
C MET A 4 42.39 14.39 29.93
N GLU A 5 41.71 13.46 29.24
CA GLU A 5 40.28 13.06 29.21
C GLU A 5 40.19 11.74 28.38
N ALA A 6 39.67 10.57 28.81
CA ALA A 6 38.30 10.13 29.15
C ALA A 6 37.30 10.24 27.97
N ALA A 7 37.10 9.17 27.17
CA ALA A 7 36.01 8.14 27.26
C ALA A 7 34.68 8.65 26.63
N THR A 8 33.99 7.99 25.69
CA THR A 8 33.24 6.70 25.71
C THR A 8 32.59 6.52 24.30
N GLU A 9 32.00 5.42 23.80
CA GLU A 9 31.94 3.98 24.10
C GLU A 9 31.07 3.27 23.01
N ALA A 10 31.34 1.97 22.82
CA ALA A 10 30.48 0.84 22.42
C ALA A 10 29.76 0.78 21.06
N THR A 11 30.14 -0.23 20.28
CA THR A 11 29.15 -1.17 19.72
C THR A 11 29.75 -2.57 19.58
N ALA A 12 29.07 -3.56 20.14
CA ALA A 12 29.26 -5.00 19.92
C ALA A 12 28.04 -5.75 20.51
N PRO A 13 27.80 -7.04 20.19
CA PRO A 13 27.55 -7.59 18.85
C PRO A 13 26.45 -8.70 18.87
N ALA A 14 26.35 -9.45 17.76
CA ALA A 14 25.74 -10.79 17.59
C ALA A 14 24.21 -10.83 17.38
N LYS A 15 23.64 -11.67 16.50
CA LYS A 15 23.92 -13.07 16.18
C LYS A 15 23.51 -13.43 14.74
N ALA A 16 24.20 -14.41 14.16
CA ALA A 16 23.93 -15.09 12.90
C ALA A 16 23.19 -16.45 13.12
N PRO A 17 23.16 -17.42 12.17
CA PRO A 17 22.01 -17.83 11.33
C PRO A 17 21.58 -19.31 11.52
N LEU A 18 20.49 -19.80 10.88
CA LEU A 18 20.22 -21.23 10.58
C LEU A 18 18.94 -21.40 9.70
N GLU A 19 19.04 -21.78 8.42
CA GLU A 19 18.82 -23.10 7.76
C GLU A 19 17.38 -23.67 7.61
N ALA A 20 17.08 -24.02 6.36
CA ALA A 20 16.57 -25.29 5.80
C ALA A 20 15.17 -25.86 6.09
N ALA A 21 14.70 -26.60 5.07
CA ALA A 21 13.63 -27.62 5.02
C ALA A 21 12.17 -27.10 5.06
N ALA A 22 11.17 -27.71 4.44
CA ALA A 22 11.01 -28.77 3.45
C ALA A 22 9.54 -28.70 2.95
N ALA A 23 9.25 -29.46 1.91
CA ALA A 23 7.96 -29.66 1.28
C ALA A 23 6.79 -29.97 2.24
N THR A 24 5.56 -29.67 1.84
CA THR A 24 4.42 -30.60 1.99
C THR A 24 3.28 -30.23 1.04
N THR A 25 2.88 -31.23 0.28
CA THR A 25 1.75 -31.30 -0.63
C THR A 25 0.47 -31.60 0.14
N ALA A 26 -0.65 -31.14 -0.43
CA ALA A 26 -2.02 -31.65 -0.29
C ALA A 26 -2.77 -31.44 1.06
N ALA A 27 -3.85 -30.68 0.97
CA ALA A 27 -5.08 -30.95 1.72
C ALA A 27 -6.28 -30.68 0.81
N ALA A 28 -6.79 -31.75 0.19
CA ALA A 28 -8.15 -31.78 -0.32
C ALA A 28 -9.09 -31.94 0.89
N ALA A 29 -10.02 -31.00 1.06
CA ALA A 29 -11.20 -31.19 1.87
C ALA A 29 -12.32 -30.26 1.35
N ALA A 30 -13.18 -30.81 0.51
CA ALA A 30 -14.61 -30.49 0.57
C ALA A 30 -15.22 -31.39 1.68
N PRO A 31 -16.32 -31.04 2.36
CA PRO A 31 -17.50 -30.38 1.77
C PRO A 31 -18.21 -29.36 2.68
N ALA A 32 -18.92 -28.39 2.09
CA ALA A 32 -20.12 -27.81 2.69
C ALA A 32 -20.81 -26.89 1.67
N VAL A 33 -22.07 -27.16 1.38
CA VAL A 33 -22.98 -26.19 0.77
C VAL A 33 -23.11 -25.00 1.72
N ALA A 34 -22.34 -23.95 1.45
CA ALA A 34 -22.40 -22.68 2.15
C ALA A 34 -23.01 -21.64 1.21
N ALA A 35 -23.81 -20.73 1.77
CA ALA A 35 -24.31 -19.51 1.13
C ALA A 35 -23.23 -18.86 0.24
N PRO A 36 -23.60 -18.15 -0.85
CA PRO A 36 -22.60 -17.49 -1.69
C PRO A 36 -21.70 -16.66 -0.77
N ALA A 37 -20.41 -16.99 -0.77
CA ALA A 37 -19.42 -16.26 0.01
C ALA A 37 -19.60 -14.77 -0.29
N PRO A 38 -19.50 -13.88 0.72
CA PRO A 38 -19.54 -12.44 0.47
C PRO A 38 -18.52 -12.11 -0.62
N PRO A 39 -18.83 -11.14 -1.50
CA PRO A 39 -17.91 -10.76 -2.55
C PRO A 39 -16.55 -10.46 -1.93
N PRO A 40 -15.46 -10.89 -2.58
CA PRO A 40 -14.11 -10.67 -2.09
C PRO A 40 -13.88 -9.17 -1.88
N GLU A 41 -13.62 -8.78 -0.64
CA GLU A 41 -13.32 -7.39 -0.31
C GLU A 41 -11.87 -7.07 -0.71
N PRO A 42 -11.62 -5.92 -1.37
CA PRO A 42 -10.26 -5.54 -1.69
C PRO A 42 -9.48 -5.23 -0.42
N PRO A 43 -8.18 -5.60 -0.36
CA PRO A 43 -7.29 -5.11 0.67
C PRO A 43 -7.35 -3.58 0.79
N ASP A 44 -7.35 -3.05 2.01
CA ASP A 44 -7.38 -1.61 2.27
C ASP A 44 -6.26 -0.83 1.55
N ALA A 45 -5.12 -1.49 1.31
CA ALA A 45 -4.00 -0.93 0.56
C ALA A 45 -4.35 -0.59 -0.90
N PHE A 46 -5.38 -1.21 -1.47
CA PHE A 46 -5.86 -1.00 -2.85
C PHE A 46 -6.97 0.05 -2.93
N VAL A 47 -7.55 0.41 -1.79
CA VAL A 47 -8.64 1.37 -1.68
C VAL A 47 -8.06 2.77 -1.46
N CYS A 48 -8.55 3.74 -2.22
CA CYS A 48 -8.13 5.12 -2.05
C CYS A 48 -8.72 5.70 -0.74
N PRO A 49 -7.91 6.29 0.14
CA PRO A 49 -8.42 6.95 1.36
C PRO A 49 -9.38 8.13 1.10
N ILE A 50 -9.35 8.71 -0.11
CA ILE A 50 -10.18 9.87 -0.49
C ILE A 50 -11.51 9.44 -1.08
N THR A 51 -11.49 8.52 -2.07
CA THR A 51 -12.72 8.09 -2.75
C THR A 51 -13.38 6.90 -2.06
N GLN A 52 -12.67 6.22 -1.17
CA GLN A 52 -13.09 4.95 -0.56
C GLN A 52 -13.44 3.87 -1.59
N GLU A 53 -12.82 3.96 -2.77
CA GLU A 53 -13.00 3.05 -3.89
C GLU A 53 -11.65 2.46 -4.31
N LEU A 54 -11.70 1.32 -4.99
CA LEU A 54 -10.54 0.64 -5.54
C LEU A 54 -9.82 1.53 -6.56
N MET A 55 -8.53 1.79 -6.35
CA MET A 55 -7.75 2.69 -7.21
C MET A 55 -7.62 2.15 -8.64
N ASP A 56 -7.72 3.03 -9.64
CA ASP A 56 -7.47 2.73 -11.05
C ASP A 56 -6.08 3.20 -11.47
N GLU A 57 -5.67 4.36 -10.94
CA GLU A 57 -4.37 5.00 -11.17
C GLU A 57 -3.73 5.35 -9.82
N PRO A 58 -3.12 4.35 -9.13
CA PRO A 58 -2.45 4.60 -7.86
C PRO A 58 -1.24 5.51 -8.04
N VAL A 59 -1.25 6.64 -7.34
CA VAL A 59 -0.13 7.59 -7.26
C VAL A 59 0.27 7.78 -5.80
N MET A 60 1.56 7.86 -5.55
CA MET A 60 2.13 8.12 -4.23
C MET A 60 2.35 9.62 -4.07
N ALA A 61 1.88 10.19 -2.96
CA ALA A 61 2.21 11.55 -2.57
C ALA A 61 3.45 11.57 -1.66
N PHE A 62 3.97 12.76 -1.36
CA PHE A 62 5.16 12.95 -0.52
C PHE A 62 5.03 12.40 0.91
N ASP A 63 3.80 12.16 1.38
CA ASP A 63 3.51 11.50 2.65
C ASP A 63 3.74 9.98 2.65
N GLY A 64 4.15 9.40 1.52
CA GLY A 64 4.35 7.96 1.36
C GLY A 64 3.05 7.17 1.22
N HIS A 65 1.91 7.85 1.08
CA HIS A 65 0.61 7.20 0.91
C HIS A 65 0.20 7.17 -0.56
N THR A 66 -0.53 6.11 -0.93
CA THR A 66 -1.04 5.92 -2.29
C THR A 66 -2.50 6.35 -2.37
N TYR A 67 -2.83 7.13 -3.39
CA TYR A 67 -4.15 7.68 -3.66
C TYR A 67 -4.52 7.46 -5.12
N GLU A 68 -5.81 7.58 -5.43
CA GLU A 68 -6.29 7.68 -6.80
C GLU A 68 -5.87 9.03 -7.40
N ARG A 69 -5.22 8.99 -8.57
CA ARG A 69 -4.71 10.18 -9.28
C ARG A 69 -5.72 11.32 -9.32
N ARG A 70 -6.90 11.05 -9.84
CA ARG A 70 -7.92 12.09 -10.03
C ARG A 70 -8.40 12.69 -8.70
N ALA A 71 -8.38 11.90 -7.63
CA ALA A 71 -8.84 12.32 -6.32
C ALA A 71 -7.83 13.24 -5.63
N ILE A 72 -6.55 12.85 -5.62
CA ILE A 72 -5.49 13.64 -5.01
C ILE A 72 -5.20 14.93 -5.79
N GLU A 73 -5.30 14.90 -7.13
CA GLU A 73 -5.18 16.10 -7.95
C GLU A 73 -6.29 17.12 -7.61
N ARG A 74 -7.53 16.66 -7.41
CA ARG A 74 -8.64 17.54 -6.95
C ARG A 74 -8.43 18.05 -5.53
N TRP A 75 -7.80 17.25 -4.67
CA TRP A 75 -7.48 17.65 -3.31
C TRP A 75 -6.45 18.78 -3.29
N PHE A 76 -5.34 18.63 -4.03
CA PHE A 76 -4.28 19.63 -4.13
C PHE A 76 -4.70 20.94 -4.78
N LYS A 77 -5.77 20.95 -5.59
CA LYS A 77 -6.39 22.19 -6.06
C LYS A 77 -7.00 23.04 -4.95
N ARG A 78 -7.34 22.45 -3.81
CA ARG A 78 -7.97 23.15 -2.67
C ARG A 78 -7.06 23.25 -1.45
N ARG A 79 -6.26 22.22 -1.17
CA ARG A 79 -5.43 22.09 0.04
C ARG A 79 -4.15 21.34 -0.28
N GLN A 80 -3.01 21.83 0.19
CA GLN A 80 -1.71 21.17 0.03
C GLN A 80 -1.33 20.36 1.29
N THR A 81 -2.26 19.54 1.77
CA THR A 81 -2.10 18.70 2.97
C THR A 81 -2.29 17.23 2.62
N SER A 82 -1.81 16.31 3.45
CA SER A 82 -2.12 14.88 3.33
C SER A 82 -3.62 14.68 3.59
N PRO A 83 -4.37 14.00 2.69
CA PRO A 83 -5.75 13.63 2.96
C PRO A 83 -5.90 12.64 4.11
N LYS A 84 -4.87 11.83 4.39
CA LYS A 84 -4.93 10.79 5.42
C LYS A 84 -4.48 11.28 6.79
N THR A 85 -3.38 12.03 6.86
CA THR A 85 -2.84 12.52 8.15
C THR A 85 -3.25 13.95 8.46
N GLY A 86 -3.69 14.72 7.46
CA GLY A 86 -3.98 16.14 7.62
C GLY A 86 -2.74 17.05 7.65
N GLU A 87 -1.54 16.49 7.58
CA GLU A 87 -0.28 17.24 7.70
C GLU A 87 0.03 18.05 6.44
N GLN A 88 0.76 19.16 6.60
CA GLN A 88 1.20 19.98 5.47
C GLN A 88 2.25 19.22 4.65
N LEU A 89 2.02 19.08 3.35
CA LEU A 89 3.00 18.46 2.46
C LEU A 89 4.01 19.50 1.98
N ALA A 90 5.30 19.14 2.03
CA ALA A 90 6.38 19.98 1.52
C ALA A 90 6.20 20.31 0.03
N ASN A 91 5.64 19.36 -0.74
CA ASN A 91 5.31 19.55 -2.14
C ASN A 91 4.08 18.72 -2.54
N ALA A 92 3.49 19.08 -3.68
CA ALA A 92 2.36 18.36 -4.29
C ALA A 92 2.82 17.37 -5.39
N VAL A 93 4.04 16.83 -5.26
CA VAL A 93 4.58 15.89 -6.26
C VAL A 93 3.85 14.56 -6.14
N LEU A 94 3.38 14.06 -7.29
CA LEU A 94 2.70 12.78 -7.41
C LEU A 94 3.57 11.82 -8.23
N LEU A 95 3.96 10.71 -7.61
CA LEU A 95 4.75 9.66 -8.23
C LEU A 95 3.84 8.50 -8.63
N PRO A 96 3.76 8.12 -9.92
CA PRO A 96 3.00 6.95 -10.34
C PRO A 96 3.49 5.67 -9.64
N ASN A 97 2.58 4.90 -9.04
CA ASN A 97 2.91 3.63 -8.40
C ASN A 97 2.51 2.45 -9.29
N HIS A 98 3.39 2.12 -10.24
CA HIS A 98 3.14 1.03 -11.21
C HIS A 98 3.05 -0.35 -10.55
N GLY A 99 3.79 -0.58 -9.46
CA GLY A 99 3.73 -1.84 -8.70
C GLY A 99 2.35 -2.07 -8.09
N MET A 100 1.82 -1.07 -7.38
CA MET A 100 0.45 -1.12 -6.85
C MET A 100 -0.58 -1.26 -7.97
N ARG A 101 -0.39 -0.59 -9.11
CA ARG A 101 -1.29 -0.73 -10.25
C ARG A 101 -1.35 -2.18 -10.75
N GLY A 102 -0.21 -2.86 -10.83
CA GLY A 102 -0.16 -4.28 -11.21
C GLY A 102 -0.90 -5.18 -10.23
N LEU A 103 -0.67 -5.00 -8.92
CA LEU A 103 -1.34 -5.77 -7.87
C LEU A 103 -2.87 -5.58 -7.89
N ILE A 104 -3.33 -4.35 -8.12
CA ILE A 104 -4.77 -4.05 -8.18
C ILE A 104 -5.40 -4.66 -9.44
N VAL A 105 -4.70 -4.62 -10.58
CA VAL A 105 -5.18 -5.24 -11.81
C VAL A 105 -5.32 -6.75 -11.63
N GLU A 106 -4.29 -7.40 -11.11
CA GLU A 106 -4.31 -8.83 -10.80
C GLU A 106 -5.47 -9.18 -9.85
N TRP A 107 -5.65 -8.39 -8.78
CA TRP A 107 -6.75 -8.58 -7.84
C TRP A 107 -8.13 -8.43 -8.52
N ARG A 108 -8.30 -7.45 -9.42
CA ARG A 108 -9.55 -7.26 -10.18
C ARG A 108 -9.84 -8.44 -11.10
N GLU A 109 -8.83 -8.99 -11.75
CA GLU A 109 -8.96 -10.13 -12.66
C GLU A 109 -9.37 -11.40 -11.90
N GLN A 110 -8.74 -11.68 -10.76
CA GLN A 110 -9.06 -12.84 -9.92
C GLN A 110 -10.48 -12.80 -9.35
N HIS A 111 -10.99 -11.60 -9.04
CA HIS A 111 -12.26 -11.40 -8.38
C HIS A 111 -13.37 -10.89 -9.32
N GLN A 112 -13.11 -10.84 -10.62
CA GLN A 112 -14.02 -10.36 -11.66
C GLN A 112 -14.61 -8.96 -11.39
N VAL A 113 -13.83 -8.08 -10.75
CA VAL A 113 -14.26 -6.72 -10.42
C VAL A 113 -14.03 -5.81 -11.63
N ALA A 114 -15.13 -5.34 -12.22
CA ALA A 114 -15.08 -4.39 -13.33
C ALA A 114 -14.35 -3.09 -12.91
N ARG A 115 -13.58 -2.51 -13.83
CA ARG A 115 -12.99 -1.19 -13.58
C ARG A 115 -14.10 -0.15 -13.40
N ALA A 116 -13.91 0.79 -12.48
CA ALA A 116 -14.79 1.95 -12.39
C ALA A 116 -14.78 2.63 -13.77
N ARG A 117 -15.96 2.71 -14.41
CA ARG A 117 -16.08 3.16 -15.80
C ARG A 117 -15.37 4.51 -15.94
N ALA A 118 -14.34 4.56 -16.78
CA ALA A 118 -13.64 5.79 -17.09
C ALA A 118 -14.66 6.79 -17.65
N ASN A 119 -14.91 7.88 -16.90
CA ASN A 119 -15.66 9.03 -17.39
C ASN A 119 -14.93 9.63 -18.60
N THR A 120 -15.37 9.29 -19.80
CA THR A 120 -15.03 9.93 -21.08
C THR A 120 -16.06 11.04 -21.33
N PRO A 121 -15.69 12.34 -21.29
CA PRO A 121 -16.57 13.37 -21.81
C PRO A 121 -16.54 13.36 -23.36
N PRO A 122 -17.66 13.76 -24.01
CA PRO A 122 -17.82 13.76 -25.46
C PRO A 122 -16.91 14.76 -26.19
#